data_AF-A0A518D588-F1
#
_entry.id   AF-A0A518D588-F1
#
_cell.length_a   1.000
_cell.length_b   1.000
_cell.length_c   1.000
_cell.angle_alpha   90.00
_cell.angle_beta   90.00
_cell.angle_gamma   90.00
#
_symmetry.space_group_name_H-M   'P 1'
#
loop_
_entity.id
_entity.type
_entity.pdbx_description
1 polymer ?
#
loop_
_entity_poly.entity_id
_entity_poly.type
_entity_poly.pdbx_seq_one_letter_code
_entity_poly.pdbx_strand_id
1 'polypeptide(L)'
;MLHSLATLLLAAGATPVATPLAAAPGSIAAAPAALAAAPQDLDALRAVGARALAKALELAEWADAAGYESGRNEMYEVVLSYDPEDKDARKALGFKKKKGEWEQGRRKDPKDEFEPGVPEEFAQLKQAALAELRGEVDAAFEGIAATPQTEARRRAELAKLLPFDPDDAALRTALGQSRHPVHGVWMLDDTLTAIERRAELAETMATLRANLDEPSEDGVDELARDIELDWVTTLRLGQMNITSTFGPEDTRQLIETAQLTRDLFRSIFRRAGSPGYPTVIYALEPSQRNRFFTQHSLTPPDELEYRIQVTSSWLTGRVVISDAAQIVRNDLTAFQTAGYALTEKFGVWTDDGWAQQGLTSYLAHHVCGTRLSFWDIRTKDEYGKEIGGAKSWLDRVPPSTEGWLLLARALVVDEGLTVSQFARALTTPTVKMAWEDVVISHAVAAYLVESRPEALFTLMGQIKGEGSLVRAFEEELGLPLEAFRDRLVQWIEELEVTLPALEEAAAAAAPPAAEAPAEGGETSGDEG
;
A
#
# COMPACT_ATOMS: atom_id res chain seq x y z
N MET A 1 74.64 -20.12 12.25
CA MET A 1 74.91 -20.31 13.70
C MET A 1 74.15 -19.21 14.43
N LEU A 2 73.01 -19.56 15.04
CA LEU A 2 72.78 -19.55 16.52
C LEU A 2 72.69 -18.11 17.07
N HIS A 3 71.70 -17.63 17.82
CA HIS A 3 70.40 -18.09 18.35
C HIS A 3 69.78 -16.87 19.12
N SER A 4 68.59 -17.04 19.72
CA SER A 4 67.81 -16.09 20.57
C SER A 4 66.89 -15.14 19.79
N LEU A 5 65.58 -15.38 19.62
CA LEU A 5 64.52 -15.91 20.49
C LEU A 5 64.31 -15.08 21.77
N ALA A 6 63.40 -14.11 21.69
CA ALA A 6 62.72 -13.50 22.83
C ALA A 6 61.20 -13.49 22.55
N THR A 7 60.55 -14.44 23.20
CA THR A 7 59.12 -14.72 23.23
C THR A 7 58.38 -13.63 23.99
N LEU A 8 57.44 -12.93 23.35
CA LEU A 8 56.47 -12.09 24.06
C LEU A 8 55.13 -12.85 24.15
N LEU A 9 54.84 -13.35 25.35
CA LEU A 9 53.52 -13.84 25.75
C LEU A 9 52.54 -12.66 25.78
N LEU A 10 51.56 -12.63 24.87
CA LEU A 10 50.29 -11.94 25.12
C LEU A 10 49.26 -12.98 25.53
N ALA A 11 48.82 -12.88 26.78
CA ALA A 11 47.76 -13.69 27.34
C ALA A 11 46.43 -13.35 26.64
N ALA A 12 45.90 -14.32 25.91
CA ALA A 12 44.54 -14.31 25.40
C ALA A 12 43.55 -14.45 26.58
N GLY A 13 42.99 -13.33 27.02
CA GLY A 13 41.77 -13.31 27.81
C GLY A 13 40.58 -13.50 26.87
N ALA A 14 40.27 -14.74 26.51
CA ALA A 14 39.03 -15.07 25.84
C ALA A 14 37.88 -14.92 26.85
N THR A 15 37.26 -13.75 26.89
CA THR A 15 35.92 -13.62 27.46
C THR A 15 34.95 -14.36 26.54
N PRO A 16 34.20 -15.35 27.02
CA PRO A 16 33.16 -15.98 26.21
C PRO A 16 32.11 -14.92 25.90
N VAL A 17 32.03 -14.52 24.62
CA VAL A 17 30.85 -13.84 24.10
C VAL A 17 29.75 -14.89 24.18
N ALA A 18 28.85 -14.70 25.13
CA ALA A 18 27.63 -15.49 25.23
C ALA A 18 26.90 -15.34 23.89
N THR A 19 26.85 -16.43 23.13
CA THR A 19 25.87 -16.61 22.07
C THR A 19 24.49 -16.34 22.68
N PRO A 20 23.69 -15.39 22.15
CA PRO A 20 22.31 -15.30 22.57
C PRO A 20 21.66 -16.63 22.19
N LEU A 21 21.32 -17.41 23.22
CA LEU A 21 20.49 -18.59 23.09
C LEU A 21 19.25 -18.13 22.32
N ALA A 22 19.00 -18.72 21.15
CA ALA A 22 17.79 -18.51 20.37
C ALA A 22 16.60 -18.61 21.32
N ALA A 23 15.97 -17.45 21.59
CA ALA A 23 14.73 -17.41 22.33
C ALA A 23 13.75 -18.24 21.51
N ALA A 24 13.22 -19.30 22.13
CA ALA A 24 12.15 -20.09 21.55
C ALA A 24 11.08 -19.11 21.03
N PRO A 25 10.54 -19.30 19.81
CA PRO A 25 9.50 -18.42 19.29
C PRO A 25 8.38 -18.38 20.32
N GLY A 26 8.21 -17.20 20.92
CA GLY A 26 7.12 -16.96 21.84
C GLY A 26 5.85 -17.42 21.16
N SER A 27 5.18 -18.39 21.78
CA SER A 27 3.78 -18.67 21.50
C SER A 27 3.09 -17.33 21.35
N ILE A 28 2.51 -17.06 20.18
CA ILE A 28 1.61 -15.94 19.95
C ILE A 28 0.40 -16.24 20.84
N ALA A 29 0.57 -15.97 22.12
CA ALA A 29 -0.48 -16.05 23.11
C ALA A 29 -1.58 -15.13 22.60
N ALA A 30 -2.74 -15.74 22.39
CA ALA A 30 -3.98 -15.13 21.95
C ALA A 30 -4.00 -13.62 22.20
N ALA A 31 -4.12 -12.86 21.10
CA ALA A 31 -4.38 -11.43 21.12
C ALA A 31 -5.37 -11.15 22.27
N PRO A 32 -5.05 -10.24 23.20
CA PRO A 32 -5.89 -10.02 24.35
C PRO A 32 -7.29 -9.67 23.84
N ALA A 33 -8.29 -10.39 24.35
CA ALA A 33 -9.72 -10.13 24.22
C ALA A 33 -10.10 -8.81 24.94
N ALA A 34 -9.34 -7.75 24.70
CA ALA A 34 -9.46 -6.42 25.27
C ALA A 34 -9.96 -5.44 24.20
N LEU A 35 -11.04 -5.82 23.52
CA LEU A 35 -11.85 -4.94 22.69
C LEU A 35 -13.34 -5.28 22.80
N ALA A 36 -13.74 -5.86 23.94
CA ALA A 36 -15.10 -5.69 24.41
C ALA A 36 -15.22 -4.25 24.91
N ALA A 37 -15.37 -3.30 23.98
CA ALA A 37 -15.83 -1.96 24.31
C ALA A 37 -17.04 -2.13 25.23
N ALA A 38 -16.98 -1.53 26.42
CA ALA A 38 -18.15 -1.47 27.29
C ALA A 38 -19.35 -1.04 26.42
N PRO A 39 -20.53 -1.68 26.55
CA PRO A 39 -21.70 -1.28 25.82
C PRO A 39 -22.01 0.16 26.23
N GLN A 40 -21.48 1.13 25.47
CA GLN A 40 -21.88 2.52 25.56
C GLN A 40 -23.35 2.52 25.16
N ASP A 41 -24.15 3.27 25.88
CA ASP A 41 -25.60 3.24 25.77
C ASP A 41 -26.05 3.72 24.36
N LEU A 42 -26.16 2.76 23.43
CA LEU A 42 -26.44 2.98 22.01
C LEU A 42 -27.93 3.22 21.71
N ASP A 43 -28.77 3.30 22.73
CA ASP A 43 -30.20 3.54 22.54
C ASP A 43 -30.45 4.93 21.90
N ALA A 44 -29.56 5.90 22.13
CA ALA A 44 -29.58 7.19 21.45
C ALA A 44 -29.40 7.06 19.92
N LEU A 45 -28.46 6.23 19.44
CA LEU A 45 -28.23 6.04 18.00
C LEU A 45 -29.36 5.28 17.31
N ARG A 46 -29.97 4.31 18.01
CA ARG A 46 -31.20 3.66 17.51
C ARG A 46 -32.34 4.67 17.36
N ALA A 47 -32.45 5.61 18.29
CA ALA A 47 -33.42 6.69 18.19
C ALA A 47 -33.15 7.59 16.97
N VAL A 48 -31.89 7.92 16.66
CA VAL A 48 -31.53 8.68 15.45
C VAL A 48 -31.98 7.94 14.18
N GLY A 49 -31.69 6.64 14.06
CA GLY A 49 -32.14 5.85 12.90
C GLY A 49 -33.66 5.80 12.74
N ALA A 50 -34.39 5.61 13.85
CA ALA A 50 -35.85 5.64 13.84
C ALA A 50 -36.41 7.03 13.47
N ARG A 51 -35.73 8.10 13.90
CA ARG A 51 -36.13 9.48 13.64
C ARG A 51 -35.79 9.89 12.20
N ALA A 52 -34.68 9.42 11.66
CA ALA A 52 -34.35 9.52 10.23
C ALA A 52 -35.43 8.86 9.37
N LEU A 53 -35.81 7.62 9.68
CA LEU A 53 -36.92 6.94 8.99
C LEU A 53 -38.23 7.76 9.06
N ALA A 54 -38.59 8.27 10.24
CA ALA A 54 -39.79 9.09 10.40
C ALA A 54 -39.73 10.40 9.59
N LYS A 55 -38.56 11.07 9.55
CA LYS A 55 -38.36 12.29 8.76
C LYS A 55 -38.42 12.02 7.26
N ALA A 56 -37.87 10.90 6.78
CA ALA A 56 -37.99 10.52 5.39
C ALA A 56 -39.46 10.28 4.98
N LEU A 57 -40.25 9.63 5.84
CA LEU A 57 -41.69 9.47 5.63
C LEU A 57 -42.44 10.81 5.64
N GLU A 58 -42.15 11.69 6.59
CA GLU A 58 -42.74 13.05 6.66
C GLU A 58 -42.47 13.85 5.37
N LEU A 59 -41.23 13.82 4.86
CA LEU A 59 -40.86 14.48 3.61
C LEU A 59 -41.52 13.83 2.40
N ALA A 60 -41.64 12.50 2.36
CA ALA A 60 -42.32 11.79 1.29
C ALA A 60 -43.82 12.17 1.23
N GLU A 61 -44.49 12.19 2.38
CA GLU A 61 -45.90 12.60 2.49
C GLU A 61 -46.10 14.07 2.08
N TRP A 62 -45.19 14.96 2.51
CA TRP A 62 -45.22 16.36 2.09
C TRP A 62 -45.09 16.49 0.57
N ALA A 63 -44.14 15.77 -0.05
CA ALA A 63 -43.92 15.83 -1.48
C ALA A 63 -45.11 15.27 -2.27
N ASP A 64 -45.75 14.20 -1.78
CA ASP A 64 -46.98 13.65 -2.37
C ASP A 64 -48.12 14.68 -2.33
N ALA A 65 -48.33 15.33 -1.18
CA ALA A 65 -49.35 16.36 -1.01
C ALA A 65 -49.11 17.60 -1.89
N ALA A 66 -47.85 17.93 -2.16
CA ALA A 66 -47.44 19.03 -3.04
C ALA A 66 -47.47 18.67 -4.54
N GLY A 67 -47.79 17.42 -4.91
CA GLY A 67 -47.76 16.95 -6.30
C GLY A 67 -46.34 16.72 -6.86
N TYR A 68 -45.33 16.64 -5.99
CA TYR A 68 -43.92 16.41 -6.34
C TYR A 68 -43.55 14.93 -6.25
N GLU A 69 -43.99 14.15 -7.24
CA GLU A 69 -43.81 12.69 -7.25
C GLU A 69 -42.35 12.25 -7.29
N SER A 70 -41.46 12.99 -7.97
CA SER A 70 -40.03 12.67 -7.99
C SER A 70 -39.40 12.81 -6.61
N GLY A 71 -39.64 13.91 -5.89
CA GLY A 71 -39.19 14.10 -4.50
C GLY A 71 -39.78 13.07 -3.52
N ARG A 72 -41.07 12.72 -3.67
CA ARG A 72 -41.69 11.63 -2.90
C ARG A 72 -40.95 10.31 -3.10
N ASN A 73 -40.69 9.96 -4.36
CA ASN A 73 -40.03 8.71 -4.66
C ASN A 73 -38.57 8.70 -4.18
N GLU A 74 -37.85 9.82 -4.28
CA GLU A 74 -36.50 9.98 -3.71
C GLU A 74 -36.52 9.64 -2.21
N MET A 75 -37.47 10.20 -1.45
CA MET A 75 -37.57 9.91 0.00
C MET A 75 -38.02 8.49 0.30
N TYR A 76 -38.83 7.86 -0.56
CA TYR A 76 -39.11 6.43 -0.40
C TYR A 76 -37.89 5.55 -0.66
N GLU A 77 -36.96 5.95 -1.53
CA GLU A 77 -35.68 5.25 -1.67
C GLU A 77 -34.85 5.38 -0.38
N VAL A 78 -34.88 6.56 0.28
CA VAL A 78 -34.31 6.75 1.62
C VAL A 78 -34.98 5.84 2.65
N VAL A 79 -36.31 5.79 2.70
CA VAL A 79 -37.07 4.89 3.60
C VAL A 79 -36.60 3.45 3.43
N LEU A 80 -36.46 2.95 2.20
CA LEU A 80 -36.00 1.58 1.94
C LEU A 80 -34.55 1.32 2.35
N SER A 81 -33.72 2.35 2.50
CA SER A 81 -32.36 2.19 3.05
C SER A 81 -32.37 1.92 4.56
N TYR A 82 -33.43 2.33 5.27
CA TYR A 82 -33.61 2.09 6.71
C TYR A 82 -34.55 0.92 7.02
N ASP A 83 -35.67 0.81 6.31
CA ASP A 83 -36.63 -0.30 6.38
C ASP A 83 -36.82 -0.93 4.99
N PRO A 84 -35.99 -1.92 4.61
CA PRO A 84 -36.09 -2.58 3.32
C PRO A 84 -37.40 -3.32 3.07
N GLU A 85 -38.24 -3.56 4.08
CA GLU A 85 -39.53 -4.24 3.96
C GLU A 85 -40.73 -3.29 4.03
N ASP A 86 -40.52 -1.97 4.06
CA ASP A 86 -41.59 -0.98 4.05
C ASP A 86 -42.49 -1.18 2.83
N LYS A 87 -43.75 -1.57 3.10
CA LYS A 87 -44.70 -1.97 2.07
C LYS A 87 -45.16 -0.78 1.23
N ASP A 88 -45.26 0.39 1.84
CA ASP A 88 -45.83 1.57 1.21
C ASP A 88 -44.79 2.23 0.30
N ALA A 89 -43.55 2.38 0.77
CA ALA A 89 -42.42 2.82 -0.04
C ALA A 89 -42.18 1.88 -1.23
N ARG A 90 -42.15 0.56 -1.02
CA ARG A 90 -41.99 -0.41 -2.12
C ARG A 90 -43.13 -0.34 -3.13
N LYS A 91 -44.37 -0.23 -2.68
CA LYS A 91 -45.52 -0.11 -3.57
C LYS A 91 -45.48 1.18 -4.37
N ALA A 92 -45.13 2.30 -3.75
CA ALA A 92 -44.97 3.60 -4.41
C ALA A 92 -43.86 3.56 -5.47
N LEU A 93 -42.74 2.90 -5.18
CA LEU A 93 -41.62 2.70 -6.10
C LEU A 93 -41.86 1.59 -7.15
N GLY A 94 -43.05 0.97 -7.16
CA GLY A 94 -43.46 0.00 -8.18
C GLY A 94 -42.91 -1.42 -7.98
N PHE A 95 -42.38 -1.75 -6.79
CA PHE A 95 -42.02 -3.12 -6.44
C PHE A 95 -43.26 -3.99 -6.25
N LYS A 96 -43.13 -5.28 -6.59
CA LYS A 96 -44.17 -6.29 -6.37
C LYS A 96 -43.55 -7.50 -5.69
N LYS A 97 -44.19 -8.00 -4.65
CA LYS A 97 -43.75 -9.21 -3.96
C LYS A 97 -44.09 -10.43 -4.81
N LYS A 98 -43.08 -11.14 -5.33
CA LYS A 98 -43.22 -12.40 -6.06
C LYS A 98 -42.39 -13.48 -5.38
N LYS A 99 -43.02 -14.62 -5.08
CA LYS A 99 -42.36 -15.76 -4.40
C LYS A 99 -41.63 -15.41 -3.09
N GLY A 100 -42.08 -14.35 -2.40
CA GLY A 100 -41.48 -13.90 -1.13
C GLY A 100 -40.40 -12.82 -1.30
N GLU A 101 -39.91 -12.59 -2.51
CA GLU A 101 -38.92 -11.56 -2.83
C GLU A 101 -39.59 -10.35 -3.48
N TRP A 102 -39.05 -9.16 -3.23
CA TRP A 102 -39.51 -7.93 -3.86
C TRP A 102 -38.80 -7.74 -5.19
N GLU A 103 -39.55 -7.86 -6.29
CA GLU A 103 -39.02 -7.59 -7.63
C GLU A 103 -39.45 -6.18 -8.08
N GLN A 104 -38.51 -5.40 -8.61
CA GLN A 104 -38.81 -4.09 -9.17
C GLN A 104 -39.58 -4.27 -10.49
N GLY A 105 -40.82 -3.78 -10.53
CA GLY A 105 -41.61 -3.74 -11.76
C GLY A 105 -41.18 -2.59 -12.67
N ARG A 106 -41.86 -2.46 -13.81
CA ARG A 106 -41.73 -1.25 -14.63
C ARG A 106 -42.29 -0.06 -13.86
N ARG A 107 -41.42 0.83 -13.41
CA ARG A 107 -41.76 2.12 -12.81
C ARG A 107 -42.31 3.05 -13.88
N LYS A 108 -43.38 3.79 -13.57
CA LYS A 108 -43.83 4.90 -14.42
C LYS A 108 -42.98 6.11 -14.08
N ASP A 109 -42.65 6.91 -15.09
CA ASP A 109 -41.98 8.18 -14.85
C ASP A 109 -42.90 9.05 -13.97
N PRO A 110 -42.34 9.68 -12.91
CA PRO A 110 -43.12 10.52 -12.01
C PRO A 110 -43.77 11.66 -12.79
N LYS A 111 -45.03 11.92 -12.47
CA LYS A 111 -45.78 13.05 -13.02
C LYS A 111 -45.76 14.18 -12.00
N ASP A 112 -44.77 15.01 -12.15
CA ASP A 112 -44.59 16.18 -11.31
C ASP A 112 -45.58 17.28 -11.71
N GLU A 113 -46.65 17.42 -10.92
CA GLU A 113 -47.76 18.36 -11.10
C GLU A 113 -47.79 19.35 -9.91
N PHE A 114 -46.77 20.20 -9.80
CA PHE A 114 -46.56 21.11 -8.66
C PHE A 114 -46.45 22.59 -9.07
N GLU A 115 -46.58 23.50 -8.08
CA GLU A 115 -46.38 24.94 -8.28
C GLU A 115 -44.88 25.31 -8.37
N PRO A 116 -44.49 26.36 -9.13
CA PRO A 116 -43.11 26.83 -9.16
C PRO A 116 -42.60 27.15 -7.74
N GLY A 117 -41.45 26.59 -7.34
CA GLY A 117 -40.88 26.77 -6.00
C GLY A 117 -40.96 25.53 -5.10
N VAL A 118 -41.82 24.56 -5.42
CA VAL A 118 -41.94 23.31 -4.64
C VAL A 118 -40.63 22.53 -4.56
N PRO A 119 -39.82 22.36 -5.63
CA PRO A 119 -38.51 21.71 -5.53
C PRO A 119 -37.54 22.44 -4.62
N GLU A 120 -37.50 23.78 -4.65
CA GLU A 120 -36.65 24.58 -3.77
C GLU A 120 -37.08 24.48 -2.30
N GLU A 121 -38.39 24.52 -2.03
CA GLU A 121 -38.93 24.32 -0.68
C GLU A 121 -38.62 22.92 -0.16
N PHE A 122 -38.82 21.89 -1.01
CA PHE A 122 -38.46 20.51 -0.67
C PHE A 122 -36.99 20.35 -0.32
N ALA A 123 -36.09 20.95 -1.13
CA ALA A 123 -34.66 20.95 -0.85
C ALA A 123 -34.32 21.62 0.48
N GLN A 124 -34.99 22.72 0.84
CA GLN A 124 -34.82 23.39 2.13
C GLN A 124 -35.28 22.51 3.29
N LEU A 125 -36.43 21.84 3.16
CA LEU A 125 -36.94 20.92 4.18
C LEU A 125 -36.00 19.72 4.38
N LYS A 126 -35.47 19.16 3.29
CA LYS A 126 -34.49 18.08 3.29
C LYS A 126 -33.21 18.49 4.00
N GLN A 127 -32.69 19.67 3.68
CA GLN A 127 -31.50 20.24 4.31
C GLN A 127 -31.70 20.52 5.81
N ALA A 128 -32.87 21.03 6.20
CA ALA A 128 -33.22 21.24 7.61
C ALA A 128 -33.28 19.92 8.39
N ALA A 129 -33.93 18.89 7.82
CA ALA A 129 -34.01 17.57 8.43
C ALA A 129 -32.61 16.92 8.57
N LEU A 130 -31.77 17.04 7.54
CA LEU A 130 -30.38 16.58 7.60
C LEU A 130 -29.56 17.28 8.68
N ALA A 131 -29.68 18.61 8.78
CA ALA A 131 -28.98 19.38 9.81
C ALA A 131 -29.41 18.96 11.23
N GLU A 132 -30.71 18.74 11.45
CA GLU A 132 -31.25 18.22 12.71
C GLU A 132 -30.67 16.84 13.03
N LEU A 133 -30.77 15.88 12.10
CA LEU A 133 -30.29 14.50 12.29
C LEU A 133 -28.77 14.43 12.51
N ARG A 134 -27.97 15.24 11.80
CA ARG A 134 -26.53 15.35 12.05
C ARG A 134 -26.25 15.84 13.47
N GLY A 135 -26.98 16.87 13.91
CA GLY A 135 -26.87 17.39 15.28
C GLY A 135 -27.20 16.34 16.34
N GLU A 136 -28.19 15.48 16.08
CA GLU A 136 -28.51 14.35 16.97
C GLU A 136 -27.41 13.28 16.99
N VAL A 137 -26.81 12.95 15.83
CA VAL A 137 -25.64 12.06 15.79
C VAL A 137 -24.52 12.66 16.63
N ASP A 138 -24.18 13.93 16.41
CA ASP A 138 -23.11 14.60 17.15
C ASP A 138 -23.38 14.66 18.65
N ALA A 139 -24.61 14.97 19.06
CA ALA A 139 -25.03 14.95 20.46
C ALA A 139 -24.93 13.55 21.09
N ALA A 140 -25.18 12.48 20.33
CA ALA A 140 -25.02 11.11 20.81
C ALA A 140 -23.56 10.72 21.08
N PHE A 141 -22.60 11.42 20.48
CA PHE A 141 -21.16 11.25 20.76
C PHE A 141 -20.59 12.32 21.69
N GLU A 142 -21.39 13.30 22.12
CA GLU A 142 -20.95 14.35 23.04
C GLU A 142 -20.59 13.75 24.41
N GLY A 143 -19.39 14.06 24.91
CA GLY A 143 -18.88 13.53 26.18
C GLY A 143 -18.31 12.11 26.10
N ILE A 144 -18.37 11.45 24.95
CA ILE A 144 -17.63 10.21 24.68
C ILE A 144 -16.19 10.55 24.31
N ALA A 145 -15.21 9.83 24.85
CA ALA A 145 -13.82 10.02 24.49
C ALA A 145 -13.62 9.78 22.98
N ALA A 146 -12.98 10.73 22.30
CA ALA A 146 -12.60 10.59 20.91
C ALA A 146 -11.46 9.55 20.79
N THR A 147 -11.82 8.35 20.35
CA THR A 147 -10.93 7.25 20.01
C THR A 147 -11.15 6.88 18.54
N PRO A 148 -10.23 6.16 17.89
CA PRO A 148 -10.43 5.67 16.53
C PRO A 148 -11.78 4.95 16.36
N GLN A 149 -12.15 4.09 17.32
CA GLN A 149 -13.40 3.33 17.32
C GLN A 149 -14.63 4.23 17.44
N THR A 150 -14.62 5.24 18.30
CA THR A 150 -15.78 6.13 18.46
C THR A 150 -15.93 7.07 17.26
N GLU A 151 -14.82 7.56 16.69
CA GLU A 151 -14.83 8.38 15.48
C GLU A 151 -15.29 7.61 14.24
N ALA A 152 -14.80 6.39 14.02
CA ALA A 152 -15.27 5.57 12.91
C ALA A 152 -16.74 5.19 13.08
N ARG A 153 -17.19 4.93 14.32
CA ARG A 153 -18.61 4.70 14.57
C ARG A 153 -19.44 5.94 14.26
N ARG A 154 -19.01 7.12 14.70
CA ARG A 154 -19.66 8.40 14.39
C ARG A 154 -19.77 8.61 12.88
N ARG A 155 -18.68 8.42 12.13
CA ARG A 155 -18.67 8.48 10.66
C ARG A 155 -19.63 7.47 10.03
N ALA A 156 -19.69 6.24 10.55
CA ALA A 156 -20.62 5.24 10.04
C ALA A 156 -22.09 5.62 10.27
N GLU A 157 -22.43 6.28 11.39
CA GLU A 157 -23.78 6.79 11.62
C GLU A 157 -24.10 8.00 10.73
N LEU A 158 -23.15 8.92 10.54
CA LEU A 158 -23.29 10.03 9.58
C LEU A 158 -23.48 9.52 8.15
N ALA A 159 -22.73 8.50 7.74
CA ALA A 159 -22.82 7.93 6.39
C ALA A 159 -24.22 7.37 6.08
N LYS A 160 -24.96 6.90 7.09
CA LYS A 160 -26.35 6.45 6.91
C LYS A 160 -27.29 7.59 6.51
N LEU A 161 -26.93 8.85 6.78
CA LEU A 161 -27.73 10.01 6.41
C LEU A 161 -27.52 10.42 4.94
N LEU A 162 -26.48 9.92 4.25
CA LEU A 162 -26.19 10.28 2.85
C LEU A 162 -27.34 10.04 1.87
N PRO A 163 -28.19 8.99 2.00
CA PRO A 163 -29.32 8.79 1.09
C PRO A 163 -30.30 9.98 1.05
N PHE A 164 -30.43 10.77 2.13
CA PHE A 164 -31.27 11.98 2.11
C PHE A 164 -30.77 12.98 1.07
N ASP A 165 -29.46 13.22 1.04
CA ASP A 165 -28.87 14.14 0.08
C ASP A 165 -27.44 13.69 -0.24
N PRO A 166 -27.26 12.92 -1.32
CA PRO A 166 -25.95 12.43 -1.72
C PRO A 166 -24.95 13.54 -2.03
N ASP A 167 -25.39 14.78 -2.27
CA ASP A 167 -24.54 15.92 -2.61
C ASP A 167 -24.40 16.93 -1.46
N ASP A 168 -24.90 16.62 -0.26
CA ASP A 168 -24.74 17.49 0.90
C ASP A 168 -23.26 17.66 1.28
N ALA A 169 -22.75 18.87 1.04
CA ALA A 169 -21.34 19.20 1.21
C ALA A 169 -20.86 19.09 2.67
N ALA A 170 -21.71 19.44 3.65
CA ALA A 170 -21.34 19.40 5.05
C ALA A 170 -21.19 17.96 5.56
N LEU A 171 -22.10 17.08 5.14
CA LEU A 171 -22.09 15.65 5.44
C LEU A 171 -20.92 14.96 4.75
N ARG A 172 -20.70 15.22 3.46
CA ARG A 172 -19.54 14.70 2.71
C ARG A 172 -18.22 15.13 3.35
N THR A 173 -18.08 16.41 3.72
CA THR A 173 -16.90 16.92 4.44
C THR A 173 -16.70 16.20 5.77
N ALA A 174 -17.77 15.98 6.55
CA ALA A 174 -17.69 15.26 7.83
C ALA A 174 -17.24 13.78 7.66
N LEU A 175 -17.45 13.20 6.47
CA LEU A 175 -16.98 11.86 6.09
C LEU A 175 -15.56 11.85 5.51
N GLY A 176 -14.87 12.99 5.51
CA GLY A 176 -13.53 13.15 4.93
C GLY A 176 -13.55 12.97 3.41
N GLN A 177 -14.55 13.59 2.78
CA GLN A 177 -14.71 13.62 1.33
C GLN A 177 -14.77 15.05 0.82
N SER A 178 -14.17 15.25 -0.35
CA SER A 178 -14.13 16.52 -1.06
C SER A 178 -14.50 16.31 -2.52
N ARG A 179 -14.98 17.37 -3.16
CA ARG A 179 -15.37 17.33 -4.56
C ARG A 179 -14.14 17.46 -5.44
N HIS A 180 -13.89 16.47 -6.31
CA HIS A 180 -12.78 16.51 -7.26
C HIS A 180 -12.92 17.73 -8.17
N PRO A 181 -11.88 18.57 -8.33
CA PRO A 181 -11.99 19.87 -9.00
C PRO A 181 -12.35 19.77 -10.49
N VAL A 182 -11.85 18.73 -11.18
CA VAL A 182 -12.10 18.51 -12.62
C VAL A 182 -13.41 17.76 -12.88
N HIS A 183 -13.60 16.59 -12.24
CA HIS A 183 -14.73 15.72 -12.52
C HIS A 183 -16.01 16.03 -11.73
N GLY A 184 -15.94 16.88 -10.70
CA GLY A 184 -17.10 17.27 -9.91
C GLY A 184 -17.73 16.13 -9.09
N VAL A 185 -17.02 15.02 -8.89
CA VAL A 185 -17.46 13.85 -8.11
C VAL A 185 -16.91 13.92 -6.69
N TRP A 186 -17.66 13.43 -5.71
CA TRP A 186 -17.19 13.31 -4.32
C TRP A 186 -16.23 12.14 -4.18
N MET A 187 -15.08 12.39 -3.59
CA MET A 187 -14.02 11.40 -3.35
C MET A 187 -13.48 11.57 -1.95
N LEU A 188 -12.80 10.54 -1.45
CA LEU A 188 -12.03 10.65 -0.23
C LEU A 188 -10.97 11.74 -0.37
N ASP A 189 -10.75 12.52 0.70
CA ASP A 189 -9.63 13.46 0.78
C ASP A 189 -8.29 12.74 0.56
N ASP A 190 -8.22 11.47 0.98
CA ASP A 190 -7.09 10.56 0.75
C ASP A 190 -6.84 10.32 -0.74
N THR A 191 -7.89 10.11 -1.52
CA THR A 191 -7.81 9.89 -2.97
C THR A 191 -7.31 11.15 -3.68
N LEU A 192 -7.84 12.33 -3.32
CA LEU A 192 -7.38 13.59 -3.90
C LEU A 192 -5.90 13.85 -3.57
N THR A 193 -5.49 13.60 -2.33
CA THR A 193 -4.10 13.70 -1.90
C THR A 193 -3.21 12.74 -2.69
N ALA A 194 -3.65 11.49 -2.88
CA ALA A 194 -2.91 10.50 -3.65
C ALA A 194 -2.72 10.90 -5.12
N ILE A 195 -3.75 11.47 -5.76
CA ILE A 195 -3.67 11.96 -7.14
C ILE A 195 -2.58 13.04 -7.27
N GLU A 196 -2.59 14.03 -6.39
CA GLU A 196 -1.57 15.09 -6.37
C GLU A 196 -0.18 14.49 -6.10
N ARG A 197 -0.08 13.60 -5.11
CA ARG A 197 1.19 13.00 -4.70
C ARG A 197 1.80 12.10 -5.78
N ARG A 198 0.99 11.38 -6.57
CA ARG A 198 1.48 10.60 -7.72
C ARG A 198 2.12 11.49 -8.77
N ALA A 199 1.52 12.63 -9.08
CA ALA A 199 2.11 13.60 -10.00
C ALA A 199 3.45 14.14 -9.46
N GLU A 200 3.52 14.49 -8.17
CA GLU A 200 4.76 14.91 -7.51
C GLU A 200 5.85 13.82 -7.54
N LEU A 201 5.48 12.56 -7.30
CA LEU A 201 6.42 11.44 -7.33
C LEU A 201 6.95 11.19 -8.75
N ALA A 202 6.10 11.30 -9.77
CA ALA A 202 6.50 11.18 -11.16
C ALA A 202 7.49 12.30 -11.55
N GLU A 203 7.21 13.56 -11.18
CA GLU A 203 8.12 14.69 -11.40
C GLU A 203 9.45 14.53 -10.63
N THR A 204 9.37 14.07 -9.38
CA THR A 204 10.55 13.75 -8.56
C THR A 204 11.41 12.70 -9.27
N MET A 205 10.82 11.61 -9.75
CA MET A 205 11.55 10.55 -10.44
C MET A 205 12.16 11.02 -11.76
N ALA A 206 11.46 11.83 -12.54
CA ALA A 206 12.01 12.44 -13.74
C ALA A 206 13.23 13.34 -13.41
N THR A 207 13.13 14.13 -12.35
CA THR A 207 14.23 14.98 -11.87
C THR A 207 15.42 14.15 -11.40
N LEU A 208 15.19 13.08 -10.63
CA LEU A 208 16.26 12.20 -10.15
C LEU A 208 16.98 11.51 -11.30
N ARG A 209 16.26 11.01 -12.31
CA ARG A 209 16.86 10.40 -13.51
C ARG A 209 17.70 11.39 -14.32
N ALA A 210 17.26 12.65 -14.43
CA ALA A 210 18.00 13.68 -15.14
C ALA A 210 19.28 14.15 -14.41
N ASN A 211 19.42 13.85 -13.11
CA ASN A 211 20.51 14.31 -12.25
C ASN A 211 21.25 13.13 -11.60
N LEU A 212 21.41 12.02 -12.32
CA LEU A 212 22.25 10.91 -11.89
C LEU A 212 23.72 11.35 -11.83
N ASP A 213 24.42 10.86 -10.82
CA ASP A 213 25.85 11.11 -10.69
C ASP A 213 26.60 10.05 -11.52
N GLU A 214 27.70 10.44 -12.19
CA GLU A 214 28.48 9.46 -12.96
C GLU A 214 29.28 8.55 -12.01
N PRO A 215 29.11 7.22 -12.07
CA PRO A 215 29.90 6.28 -11.28
C PRO A 215 31.35 6.23 -11.79
N SER A 216 32.30 6.06 -10.88
CA SER A 216 33.72 5.86 -11.20
C SER A 216 34.08 4.38 -11.15
N GLU A 217 35.02 3.94 -11.99
CA GLU A 217 35.65 2.62 -11.82
C GLU A 217 36.35 2.50 -10.45
N ASP A 218 36.30 1.31 -9.87
CA ASP A 218 36.92 0.99 -8.60
C ASP A 218 37.47 -0.45 -8.63
N GLY A 219 38.24 -0.82 -7.61
CA GLY A 219 38.75 -2.18 -7.47
C GLY A 219 37.77 -3.10 -6.74
N VAL A 220 37.88 -4.40 -7.01
CA VAL A 220 37.22 -5.44 -6.20
C VAL A 220 37.64 -5.27 -4.73
N ASP A 221 36.65 -5.26 -3.85
CA ASP A 221 36.89 -5.11 -2.42
C ASP A 221 37.72 -6.27 -1.83
N GLU A 222 38.28 -6.05 -0.64
CA GLU A 222 39.19 -7.01 -0.02
C GLU A 222 38.55 -8.37 0.29
N LEU A 223 37.25 -8.42 0.58
CA LEU A 223 36.57 -9.68 0.93
C LEU A 223 36.21 -10.49 -0.32
N ALA A 224 35.99 -9.84 -1.45
CA ALA A 224 35.71 -10.47 -2.73
C ALA A 224 36.97 -10.81 -3.54
N ARG A 225 38.11 -10.19 -3.22
CA ARG A 225 39.39 -10.37 -3.96
C ARG A 225 39.91 -11.80 -3.93
N ASP A 226 39.75 -12.49 -2.80
CA ASP A 226 40.24 -13.85 -2.62
C ASP A 226 39.25 -14.92 -3.12
N ILE A 227 38.09 -14.50 -3.64
CA ILE A 227 37.10 -15.39 -4.24
C ILE A 227 37.43 -15.52 -5.72
N GLU A 228 37.66 -16.75 -6.19
CA GLU A 228 38.03 -17.06 -7.58
C GLU A 228 36.82 -16.96 -8.53
N LEU A 229 36.33 -15.72 -8.71
CA LEU A 229 35.29 -15.35 -9.67
C LEU A 229 35.85 -14.53 -10.82
N ASP A 230 35.14 -14.57 -11.93
CA ASP A 230 35.43 -13.76 -13.11
C ASP A 230 34.81 -12.36 -12.91
N TRP A 231 35.40 -11.57 -12.00
CA TRP A 231 34.98 -10.18 -11.79
C TRP A 231 35.25 -9.36 -13.04
N VAL A 232 34.20 -8.77 -13.61
CA VAL A 232 34.27 -8.05 -14.88
C VAL A 232 34.30 -6.54 -14.65
N THR A 233 33.40 -6.03 -13.80
CA THR A 233 33.25 -4.60 -13.58
C THR A 233 33.05 -4.31 -12.09
N THR A 234 33.73 -3.28 -11.57
CA THR A 234 33.44 -2.71 -10.27
C THR A 234 33.27 -1.20 -10.40
N LEU A 235 32.11 -0.71 -9.98
CA LEU A 235 31.74 0.71 -10.02
C LEU A 235 31.50 1.23 -8.61
N ARG A 236 31.88 2.48 -8.38
CA ARG A 236 31.67 3.21 -7.12
C ARG A 236 30.91 4.50 -7.38
N LEU A 237 29.95 4.78 -6.49
CA LEU A 237 29.26 6.05 -6.41
C LEU A 237 29.11 6.50 -4.95
N GLY A 238 29.97 7.44 -4.54
CA GLY A 238 30.05 7.88 -3.14
C GLY A 238 30.40 6.72 -2.22
N GLN A 239 29.45 6.30 -1.38
CA GLN A 239 29.57 5.17 -0.44
C GLN A 239 29.00 3.86 -1.00
N MET A 240 28.40 3.86 -2.20
CA MET A 240 27.88 2.66 -2.83
C MET A 240 28.96 2.06 -3.73
N ASN A 241 29.14 0.74 -3.66
CA ASN A 241 30.00 -0.01 -4.57
C ASN A 241 29.21 -1.20 -5.12
N ILE A 242 29.23 -1.36 -6.44
CA ILE A 242 28.72 -2.57 -7.10
C ILE A 242 29.89 -3.27 -7.77
N THR A 243 30.12 -4.51 -7.37
CA THR A 243 31.11 -5.41 -7.95
C THR A 243 30.38 -6.54 -8.67
N SER A 244 30.67 -6.74 -9.95
CA SER A 244 29.87 -7.60 -10.81
C SER A 244 30.69 -8.54 -11.69
N THR A 245 30.13 -9.72 -11.92
CA THR A 245 30.60 -10.66 -12.95
C THR A 245 29.90 -10.41 -14.30
N PHE A 246 29.01 -9.42 -14.38
CA PHE A 246 28.36 -8.98 -15.62
C PHE A 246 29.12 -7.82 -16.27
N GLY A 247 28.75 -7.50 -17.51
CA GLY A 247 29.38 -6.45 -18.30
C GLY A 247 29.22 -5.03 -17.71
N PRO A 248 29.99 -4.05 -18.24
CA PRO A 248 29.99 -2.69 -17.71
C PRO A 248 28.64 -1.99 -17.77
N GLU A 249 27.89 -2.17 -18.86
CA GLU A 249 26.57 -1.55 -19.06
C GLU A 249 25.54 -2.05 -18.03
N ASP A 250 25.52 -3.35 -17.77
CA ASP A 250 24.65 -3.93 -16.74
C ASP A 250 25.01 -3.39 -15.36
N THR A 251 26.31 -3.37 -15.03
CA THR A 251 26.79 -2.86 -13.74
C THR A 251 26.45 -1.37 -13.55
N ARG A 252 26.52 -0.57 -14.62
CA ARG A 252 26.11 0.84 -14.65
C ARG A 252 24.62 0.98 -14.32
N GLN A 253 23.75 0.22 -14.97
CA GLN A 253 22.31 0.27 -14.69
C GLN A 253 21.97 -0.13 -13.24
N LEU A 254 22.68 -1.12 -12.68
CA LEU A 254 22.50 -1.50 -11.28
C LEU A 254 22.86 -0.36 -10.32
N ILE A 255 23.98 0.34 -10.53
CA ILE A 255 24.41 1.41 -9.61
C ILE A 255 23.52 2.66 -9.73
N GLU A 256 23.06 2.97 -10.94
CA GLU A 256 22.06 4.01 -11.20
C GLU A 256 20.73 3.65 -10.52
N THR A 257 20.28 2.40 -10.62
CA THR A 257 19.06 1.91 -9.94
C THR A 257 19.15 2.03 -8.42
N ALA A 258 20.30 1.68 -7.83
CA ALA A 258 20.55 1.86 -6.41
C ALA A 258 20.54 3.35 -6.02
N GLN A 259 21.16 4.22 -6.83
CA GLN A 259 21.13 5.67 -6.62
C GLN A 259 19.70 6.21 -6.63
N LEU A 260 18.92 5.93 -7.68
CA LEU A 260 17.53 6.37 -7.80
C LEU A 260 16.70 5.92 -6.61
N THR A 261 16.84 4.67 -6.19
CA THR A 261 16.08 4.13 -5.06
C THR A 261 16.42 4.84 -3.76
N ARG A 262 17.70 5.04 -3.48
CA ARG A 262 18.17 5.78 -2.30
C ARG A 262 17.65 7.22 -2.30
N ASP A 263 17.69 7.89 -3.44
CA ASP A 263 17.33 9.30 -3.53
C ASP A 263 15.81 9.51 -3.53
N LEU A 264 15.04 8.60 -4.13
CA LEU A 264 13.58 8.55 -3.99
C LEU A 264 13.17 8.29 -2.53
N PHE A 265 13.81 7.32 -1.87
CA PHE A 265 13.56 7.03 -0.46
C PHE A 265 13.75 8.28 0.41
N ARG A 266 14.83 9.05 0.18
CA ARG A 266 15.08 10.32 0.89
C ARG A 266 14.01 11.37 0.63
N SER A 267 13.50 11.45 -0.61
CA SER A 267 12.40 12.36 -0.97
C SER A 267 11.11 12.03 -0.22
N ILE A 268 10.76 10.73 -0.13
CA ILE A 268 9.56 10.27 0.56
C ILE A 268 9.67 10.49 2.07
N PHE A 269 10.76 10.02 2.70
CA PHE A 269 10.95 10.07 4.16
C PHE A 269 11.69 11.32 4.65
N ARG A 270 11.44 12.48 4.02
CA ARG A 270 12.03 13.81 4.29
C ARG A 270 12.82 13.88 5.62
N ARG A 271 14.12 14.20 5.56
CA ARG A 271 15.07 14.19 6.71
C ARG A 271 15.52 12.80 7.19
N ALA A 272 15.32 11.76 6.40
CA ALA A 272 16.19 10.59 6.48
C ALA A 272 17.63 11.05 6.17
N GLY A 273 18.48 11.09 7.20
CA GLY A 273 19.91 11.26 7.01
C GLY A 273 20.41 10.22 6.01
N SER A 274 21.49 10.54 5.30
CA SER A 274 22.14 9.56 4.43
C SER A 274 22.45 8.30 5.26
N PRO A 275 22.15 7.08 4.76
CA PRO A 275 22.62 5.88 5.41
C PRO A 275 24.12 6.02 5.66
N GLY A 276 24.54 5.79 6.92
CA GLY A 276 25.86 6.14 7.40
C GLY A 276 26.97 5.18 6.96
N TYR A 277 26.61 4.08 6.30
CA TYR A 277 27.51 2.99 5.96
C TYR A 277 27.57 2.74 4.45
N PRO A 278 28.73 2.26 3.97
CA PRO A 278 28.88 1.88 2.57
C PRO A 278 28.00 0.68 2.23
N THR A 279 27.22 0.82 1.16
CA THR A 279 26.40 -0.27 0.60
C THR A 279 27.24 -0.98 -0.47
N VAL A 280 27.61 -2.23 -0.22
CA VAL A 280 28.30 -3.08 -1.20
C VAL A 280 27.31 -4.06 -1.80
N ILE A 281 27.21 -4.09 -3.13
CA ILE A 281 26.36 -5.02 -3.87
C ILE A 281 27.25 -5.90 -4.75
N TYR A 282 27.14 -7.21 -4.58
CA TYR A 282 27.74 -8.20 -5.49
C TYR A 282 26.67 -8.67 -6.48
N ALA A 283 26.86 -8.37 -7.76
CA ALA A 283 25.96 -8.80 -8.83
C ALA A 283 26.60 -9.94 -9.63
N LEU A 284 26.09 -11.16 -9.41
CA LEU A 284 26.71 -12.40 -9.86
C LEU A 284 25.88 -13.08 -10.95
N GLU A 285 26.56 -13.69 -11.91
CA GLU A 285 25.95 -14.68 -12.77
C GLU A 285 25.44 -15.87 -11.93
N PRO A 286 24.27 -16.45 -12.25
CA PRO A 286 23.74 -17.59 -11.49
C PRO A 286 24.69 -18.78 -11.36
N SER A 287 25.54 -19.00 -12.36
CA SER A 287 26.59 -20.03 -12.38
C SER A 287 27.68 -19.81 -11.32
N GLN A 288 27.92 -18.57 -10.91
CA GLN A 288 28.99 -18.19 -9.99
C GLN A 288 28.53 -18.10 -8.52
N ARG A 289 27.21 -18.01 -8.28
CA ARG A 289 26.59 -17.87 -6.95
C ARG A 289 27.06 -18.91 -5.93
N ASN A 290 27.08 -20.18 -6.31
CA ASN A 290 27.46 -21.26 -5.38
C ASN A 290 28.92 -21.12 -4.93
N ARG A 291 29.83 -20.83 -5.89
CA ARG A 291 31.24 -20.62 -5.59
C ARG A 291 31.42 -19.41 -4.66
N PHE A 292 30.73 -18.31 -4.94
CA PHE A 292 30.76 -17.12 -4.09
C PHE A 292 30.43 -17.45 -2.64
N PHE A 293 29.25 -18.02 -2.37
CA PHE A 293 28.82 -18.27 -0.98
C PHE A 293 29.69 -19.31 -0.27
N THR A 294 30.22 -20.30 -1.00
CA THR A 294 31.10 -21.33 -0.42
C THR A 294 32.46 -20.76 0.00
N GLN A 295 32.97 -19.75 -0.71
CA GLN A 295 34.30 -19.17 -0.48
C GLN A 295 34.26 -17.87 0.34
N HIS A 296 33.14 -17.14 0.34
CA HIS A 296 33.03 -15.87 1.02
C HIS A 296 33.05 -16.05 2.55
N SER A 297 34.03 -15.42 3.22
CA SER A 297 34.30 -15.62 4.65
C SER A 297 33.17 -15.20 5.60
N LEU A 298 32.29 -14.30 5.15
CA LEU A 298 31.11 -13.86 5.93
C LEU A 298 29.89 -14.77 5.79
N THR A 299 29.92 -15.83 4.97
CA THR A 299 28.77 -16.73 4.81
C THR A 299 28.66 -17.66 6.02
N PRO A 300 27.58 -17.60 6.82
CA PRO A 300 27.38 -18.53 7.92
C PRO A 300 27.19 -19.96 7.36
N PRO A 301 27.90 -20.98 7.87
CA PRO A 301 27.80 -22.35 7.35
C PRO A 301 26.38 -22.94 7.40
N ASP A 302 25.58 -22.54 8.39
CA ASP A 302 24.19 -22.97 8.60
C ASP A 302 23.19 -22.27 7.67
N GLU A 303 23.58 -21.16 7.02
CA GLU A 303 22.76 -20.43 6.06
C GLU A 303 23.15 -20.68 4.59
N LEU A 304 24.24 -21.41 4.35
CA LEU A 304 24.81 -21.62 3.02
C LEU A 304 23.80 -22.19 2.02
N GLU A 305 23.07 -23.24 2.40
CA GLU A 305 22.11 -23.91 1.52
C GLU A 305 20.98 -22.95 1.10
N TYR A 306 20.44 -22.20 2.05
CA TYR A 306 19.40 -21.20 1.79
C TYR A 306 19.91 -20.11 0.83
N ARG A 307 21.10 -19.56 1.10
CA ARG A 307 21.70 -18.47 0.31
C ARG A 307 21.99 -18.87 -1.13
N ILE A 308 22.34 -20.13 -1.37
CA ILE A 308 22.55 -20.67 -2.72
C ILE A 308 21.22 -20.85 -3.48
N GLN A 309 20.08 -20.91 -2.79
CA GLN A 309 18.77 -21.10 -3.43
C GLN A 309 18.11 -19.78 -3.82
N VAL A 310 18.30 -18.71 -3.05
CA VAL A 310 17.68 -17.40 -3.28
C VAL A 310 18.41 -16.57 -4.34
N THR A 311 17.67 -15.71 -5.05
CA THR A 311 18.22 -14.81 -6.08
C THR A 311 18.81 -13.54 -5.47
N SER A 312 18.49 -13.22 -4.22
CA SER A 312 19.15 -12.15 -3.48
C SER A 312 19.26 -12.46 -1.99
N SER A 313 20.30 -11.97 -1.31
CA SER A 313 20.41 -12.10 0.14
C SER A 313 21.35 -11.06 0.75
N TRP A 314 21.20 -10.82 2.06
CA TRP A 314 22.07 -9.91 2.82
C TRP A 314 23.20 -10.64 3.53
N LEU A 315 24.42 -10.13 3.41
CA LEU A 315 25.64 -10.69 3.95
C LEU A 315 26.40 -9.64 4.77
N THR A 316 26.01 -9.45 6.04
CA THR A 316 26.64 -8.50 6.99
C THR A 316 26.95 -7.13 6.37
N GLY A 317 25.91 -6.35 6.08
CA GLY A 317 26.04 -5.02 5.47
C GLY A 317 26.33 -5.03 3.97
N ARG A 318 26.19 -6.19 3.31
CA ARG A 318 26.36 -6.35 1.86
C ARG A 318 25.15 -7.03 1.26
N VAL A 319 24.91 -6.80 -0.02
CA VAL A 319 23.83 -7.44 -0.77
C VAL A 319 24.47 -8.32 -1.83
N VAL A 320 23.97 -9.53 -2.00
CA VAL A 320 24.29 -10.40 -3.14
C VAL A 320 23.04 -10.52 -4.00
N ILE A 321 23.17 -10.30 -5.30
CA ILE A 321 22.10 -10.43 -6.30
C ILE A 321 22.62 -11.38 -7.39
N SER A 322 21.79 -12.34 -7.77
CA SER A 322 22.16 -13.39 -8.71
C SER A 322 20.94 -13.87 -9.48
N ASP A 323 20.60 -13.14 -10.54
CA ASP A 323 19.58 -13.54 -11.52
C ASP A 323 20.15 -13.41 -12.94
N ALA A 324 19.67 -14.23 -13.88
CA ALA A 324 20.09 -14.18 -15.27
C ALA A 324 19.50 -12.98 -16.02
N ALA A 325 18.29 -12.55 -15.67
CA ALA A 325 17.59 -11.46 -16.34
C ALA A 325 17.95 -10.10 -15.73
N GLN A 326 18.43 -9.18 -16.56
CA GLN A 326 18.82 -7.82 -16.15
C GLN A 326 17.68 -7.07 -15.44
N ILE A 327 16.47 -7.14 -16.00
CA ILE A 327 15.30 -6.49 -15.41
C ILE A 327 15.03 -6.95 -13.97
N VAL A 328 15.19 -8.26 -13.70
CA VAL A 328 15.05 -8.83 -12.35
C VAL A 328 16.17 -8.36 -11.43
N ARG A 329 17.41 -8.25 -11.93
CA ARG A 329 18.52 -7.69 -11.14
C ARG A 329 18.30 -6.23 -10.78
N ASN A 330 17.74 -5.42 -11.67
CA ASN A 330 17.36 -4.03 -11.38
C ASN A 330 16.29 -3.97 -10.28
N ASP A 331 15.20 -4.74 -10.41
CA ASP A 331 14.17 -4.88 -9.36
C ASP A 331 14.77 -5.27 -8.01
N LEU A 332 15.59 -6.32 -7.97
CA LEU A 332 16.25 -6.79 -6.75
C LEU A 332 17.19 -5.73 -6.18
N THR A 333 17.88 -4.97 -7.02
CA THR A 333 18.78 -3.89 -6.59
C THR A 333 18.00 -2.77 -5.92
N ALA A 334 16.89 -2.33 -6.53
CA ALA A 334 16.01 -1.35 -5.92
C ALA A 334 15.41 -1.87 -4.61
N PHE A 335 14.83 -3.07 -4.63
CA PHE A 335 14.24 -3.72 -3.46
C PHE A 335 15.22 -3.79 -2.28
N GLN A 336 16.44 -4.29 -2.52
CA GLN A 336 17.44 -4.47 -1.47
C GLN A 336 18.01 -3.13 -0.98
N THR A 337 18.17 -2.15 -1.87
CA THR A 337 18.60 -0.79 -1.49
C THR A 337 17.55 -0.11 -0.61
N ALA A 338 16.27 -0.21 -0.97
CA ALA A 338 15.17 0.29 -0.17
C ALA A 338 15.08 -0.41 1.19
N GLY A 339 15.19 -1.75 1.20
CA GLY A 339 15.19 -2.55 2.43
C GLY A 339 16.31 -2.14 3.37
N TYR A 340 17.51 -1.94 2.83
CA TYR A 340 18.65 -1.50 3.63
C TYR A 340 18.42 -0.10 4.23
N ALA A 341 17.86 0.83 3.45
CA ALA A 341 17.50 2.16 3.95
C ALA A 341 16.43 2.12 5.05
N LEU A 342 15.43 1.25 4.91
CA LEU A 342 14.38 1.04 5.92
C LEU A 342 14.95 0.50 7.23
N THR A 343 15.84 -0.49 7.17
CA THR A 343 16.55 -0.99 8.35
C THR A 343 17.35 0.10 9.01
N GLU A 344 18.25 0.75 8.27
CA GLU A 344 19.18 1.72 8.87
C GLU A 344 18.43 2.86 9.53
N LYS A 345 17.36 3.34 8.87
CA LYS A 345 16.62 4.52 9.34
C LYS A 345 15.60 4.20 10.43
N PHE A 346 14.85 3.11 10.27
CA PHE A 346 13.68 2.80 11.09
C PHE A 346 13.83 1.50 11.89
N GLY A 347 14.85 0.70 11.62
CA GLY A 347 15.05 -0.63 12.21
C GLY A 347 14.08 -1.68 11.70
N VAL A 348 13.47 -1.44 10.54
CA VAL A 348 12.62 -2.43 9.85
C VAL A 348 13.46 -3.64 9.54
N TRP A 349 13.01 -4.80 9.99
CA TRP A 349 13.68 -6.07 9.74
C TRP A 349 12.71 -7.10 9.16
N THR A 350 13.14 -8.36 9.07
CA THR A 350 12.31 -9.43 8.51
C THR A 350 11.03 -9.69 9.31
N ASP A 351 10.96 -9.27 10.56
CA ASP A 351 9.76 -9.40 11.40
C ASP A 351 8.68 -8.37 11.02
N ASP A 352 9.06 -7.28 10.36
CA ASP A 352 8.18 -6.19 9.94
C ASP A 352 7.72 -6.38 8.49
N GLY A 353 7.14 -7.54 8.19
CA GLY A 353 6.88 -7.98 6.82
C GLY A 353 6.12 -6.97 5.95
N TRP A 354 5.13 -6.26 6.53
CA TRP A 354 4.36 -5.26 5.78
C TRP A 354 5.22 -4.09 5.28
N ALA A 355 6.12 -3.59 6.12
CA ALA A 355 7.01 -2.49 5.78
C ALA A 355 8.12 -3.00 4.86
N GLN A 356 8.71 -4.15 5.21
CA GLN A 356 9.84 -4.73 4.48
C GLN A 356 9.45 -5.21 3.08
N GLN A 357 8.24 -5.74 2.86
CA GLN A 357 7.77 -6.18 1.54
C GLN A 357 6.93 -5.11 0.84
N GLY A 358 6.06 -4.42 1.56
CA GLY A 358 5.18 -3.40 0.99
C GLY A 358 5.94 -2.19 0.46
N LEU A 359 6.75 -1.53 1.32
CA LEU A 359 7.42 -0.28 0.96
C LEU A 359 8.56 -0.49 -0.04
N THR A 360 9.37 -1.53 0.12
CA THR A 360 10.49 -1.84 -0.80
C THR A 360 9.98 -2.11 -2.20
N SER A 361 8.86 -2.82 -2.32
CA SER A 361 8.27 -3.15 -3.62
C SER A 361 7.53 -1.99 -4.25
N TYR A 362 6.92 -1.15 -3.43
CA TYR A 362 6.39 0.13 -3.89
C TYR A 362 7.50 1.01 -4.47
N LEU A 363 8.63 1.14 -3.78
CA LEU A 363 9.78 1.91 -4.25
C LEU A 363 10.43 1.29 -5.48
N ALA A 364 10.65 -0.04 -5.49
CA ALA A 364 11.20 -0.74 -6.65
C ALA A 364 10.36 -0.51 -7.90
N HIS A 365 9.03 -0.49 -7.76
CA HIS A 365 8.16 -0.16 -8.87
C HIS A 365 8.35 1.26 -9.39
N HIS A 366 8.40 2.27 -8.53
CA HIS A 366 8.60 3.65 -8.98
C HIS A 366 9.94 3.84 -9.71
N VAL A 367 10.96 3.09 -9.32
CA VAL A 367 12.30 3.17 -9.93
C VAL A 367 12.37 2.39 -11.23
N CYS A 368 11.95 1.12 -11.23
CA CYS A 368 12.17 0.17 -12.32
C CYS A 368 10.96 0.06 -13.28
N GLY A 369 9.78 0.51 -12.87
CA GLY A 369 8.51 0.28 -13.60
C GLY A 369 7.98 -1.15 -13.50
N THR A 370 8.69 -2.03 -12.79
CA THR A 370 8.40 -3.46 -12.64
C THR A 370 8.31 -3.88 -11.17
N ARG A 371 7.98 -5.14 -10.93
CA ARG A 371 7.74 -5.71 -9.60
C ARG A 371 8.20 -7.15 -9.55
N LEU A 372 9.45 -7.37 -9.93
CA LEU A 372 10.02 -8.71 -10.10
C LEU A 372 10.91 -9.11 -8.93
N SER A 373 10.81 -8.49 -7.76
CA SER A 373 11.68 -8.76 -6.61
C SER A 373 11.11 -9.79 -5.60
N PHE A 374 9.97 -10.43 -5.90
CA PHE A 374 9.17 -11.21 -4.94
C PHE A 374 9.41 -12.72 -4.91
N TRP A 375 10.58 -13.20 -5.33
CA TRP A 375 10.82 -14.63 -5.55
C TRP A 375 10.98 -15.47 -4.27
N ASP A 376 11.12 -14.85 -3.11
CA ASP A 376 11.27 -15.53 -1.82
C ASP A 376 9.94 -15.73 -1.07
N ILE A 377 8.80 -15.41 -1.68
CA ILE A 377 7.49 -15.78 -1.11
C ILE A 377 7.44 -17.31 -1.02
N ARG A 378 7.17 -17.81 0.19
CA ARG A 378 7.07 -19.25 0.46
C ARG A 378 6.00 -19.85 -0.46
N THR A 379 6.46 -20.50 -1.53
CA THR A 379 5.60 -21.31 -2.40
C THR A 379 5.25 -22.64 -1.75
N LYS A 380 5.94 -22.99 -0.66
CA LYS A 380 5.76 -24.23 0.11
C LYS A 380 5.77 -23.96 1.61
N ASP A 381 4.93 -24.70 2.34
CA ASP A 381 4.87 -24.64 3.80
C ASP A 381 6.05 -25.38 4.45
N GLU A 382 6.07 -25.40 5.78
CA GLU A 382 7.10 -26.11 6.56
C GLU A 382 7.12 -27.63 6.32
N TYR A 383 6.10 -28.18 5.68
CA TYR A 383 5.98 -29.58 5.29
C TYR A 383 6.24 -29.80 3.79
N GLY A 384 6.66 -28.77 3.05
CA GLY A 384 6.94 -28.84 1.62
C GLY A 384 5.69 -28.89 0.73
N LYS A 385 4.50 -28.69 1.30
CA LYS A 385 3.24 -28.63 0.54
C LYS A 385 3.11 -27.24 -0.08
N GLU A 386 2.68 -27.16 -1.34
CA GLU A 386 2.47 -25.86 -1.98
C GLU A 386 1.47 -25.01 -1.17
N ILE A 387 1.91 -23.80 -0.78
CA ILE A 387 1.03 -22.81 -0.16
C ILE A 387 0.26 -22.15 -1.30
N GLY A 388 -1.06 -22.32 -1.30
CA GLY A 388 -1.99 -21.54 -2.13
C GLY A 388 -1.58 -21.42 -3.61
N GLY A 389 -1.61 -22.53 -4.36
CA GLY A 389 -1.51 -22.48 -5.83
C GLY A 389 -0.31 -21.70 -6.36
N ALA A 390 0.84 -21.73 -5.69
CA ALA A 390 1.97 -20.83 -5.87
C ALA A 390 2.59 -20.72 -7.28
N LYS A 391 2.21 -21.57 -8.23
CA LYS A 391 2.54 -21.40 -9.66
C LYS A 391 1.57 -20.49 -10.43
N SER A 392 0.35 -20.28 -9.94
CA SER A 392 -0.69 -19.49 -10.63
C SER A 392 -0.73 -18.03 -10.22
N TRP A 393 -0.09 -17.61 -9.12
CA TRP A 393 -0.24 -16.23 -8.66
C TRP A 393 0.53 -15.25 -9.56
N LEU A 394 1.72 -15.58 -10.08
CA LEU A 394 2.42 -14.74 -11.08
C LEU A 394 1.57 -14.51 -12.33
N ASP A 395 0.77 -15.50 -12.74
CA ASP A 395 -0.19 -15.34 -13.85
C ASP A 395 -1.38 -14.43 -13.47
N ARG A 396 -1.68 -14.28 -12.18
CA ARG A 396 -2.72 -13.41 -11.63
C ARG A 396 -2.23 -12.00 -11.33
N VAL A 397 -0.93 -11.79 -11.18
CA VAL A 397 -0.36 -10.50 -10.81
C VAL A 397 -0.03 -9.70 -12.07
N PRO A 398 -0.77 -8.61 -12.36
CA PRO A 398 -0.45 -7.78 -13.50
C PRO A 398 0.85 -7.02 -13.22
N PRO A 399 1.63 -6.66 -14.26
CA PRO A 399 2.91 -5.97 -14.09
C PRO A 399 2.77 -4.52 -13.58
N SER A 400 1.59 -3.89 -13.72
CA SER A 400 1.35 -2.47 -13.36
C SER A 400 0.96 -2.26 -11.89
N THR A 401 1.07 -1.02 -11.40
CA THR A 401 0.64 -0.64 -10.02
C THR A 401 -0.83 -0.85 -9.82
N GLU A 402 -1.58 -0.39 -10.80
CA GLU A 402 -3.02 -0.47 -10.87
C GLU A 402 -3.42 -1.93 -10.75
N GLY A 403 -2.71 -2.84 -11.43
CA GLY A 403 -2.94 -4.27 -11.31
C GLY A 403 -2.79 -4.83 -9.90
N TRP A 404 -1.79 -4.40 -9.14
CA TRP A 404 -1.59 -4.82 -7.76
C TRP A 404 -2.64 -4.25 -6.81
N LEU A 405 -3.00 -2.98 -6.99
CA LEU A 405 -4.06 -2.36 -6.20
C LEU A 405 -5.41 -3.03 -6.49
N LEU A 406 -5.74 -3.29 -7.75
CA LEU A 406 -6.94 -4.01 -8.14
C LEU A 406 -6.96 -5.45 -7.60
N LEU A 407 -5.80 -6.12 -7.56
CA LEU A 407 -5.69 -7.43 -6.93
C LEU A 407 -5.93 -7.36 -5.41
N ALA A 408 -5.39 -6.35 -4.73
CA ALA A 408 -5.66 -6.12 -3.31
C ALA A 408 -7.16 -5.87 -3.04
N ARG A 409 -7.81 -5.07 -3.90
CA ARG A 409 -9.26 -4.86 -3.87
C ARG A 409 -10.02 -6.18 -4.05
N ALA A 410 -9.67 -6.96 -5.07
CA ALA A 410 -10.32 -8.25 -5.35
C ALA A 410 -10.18 -9.24 -4.18
N LEU A 411 -9.01 -9.28 -3.52
CA LEU A 411 -8.82 -10.08 -2.31
C LEU A 411 -9.80 -9.69 -1.20
N VAL A 412 -10.01 -8.39 -0.97
CA VAL A 412 -10.92 -7.91 0.08
C VAL A 412 -12.39 -8.10 -0.29
N VAL A 413 -12.78 -7.68 -1.49
CA VAL A 413 -14.19 -7.63 -1.91
C VAL A 413 -14.67 -8.97 -2.46
N ASP A 414 -13.95 -9.51 -3.45
CA ASP A 414 -14.42 -10.67 -4.23
C ASP A 414 -14.08 -11.99 -3.54
N GLU A 415 -12.91 -12.08 -2.91
CA GLU A 415 -12.47 -13.27 -2.14
C GLU A 415 -12.85 -13.21 -0.66
N GLY A 416 -13.42 -12.08 -0.20
CA GLY A 416 -13.97 -11.93 1.15
C GLY A 416 -12.90 -11.96 2.26
N LEU A 417 -11.73 -11.38 2.02
CA LEU A 417 -10.65 -11.31 3.01
C LEU A 417 -11.13 -10.65 4.33
N THR A 418 -11.09 -11.43 5.40
CA THR A 418 -11.59 -11.04 6.72
C THR A 418 -10.67 -10.03 7.40
N VAL A 419 -11.19 -9.26 8.37
CA VAL A 419 -10.38 -8.31 9.16
C VAL A 419 -9.17 -8.99 9.82
N SER A 420 -9.32 -10.23 10.29
CA SER A 420 -8.21 -11.01 10.87
C SER A 420 -7.12 -11.36 9.86
N GLN A 421 -7.48 -11.65 8.61
CA GLN A 421 -6.50 -11.88 7.54
C GLN A 421 -5.80 -10.57 7.13
N PHE A 422 -6.53 -9.46 7.14
CA PHE A 422 -5.95 -8.13 6.90
C PHE A 422 -4.95 -7.75 8.00
N ALA A 423 -5.32 -7.96 9.27
CA ALA A 423 -4.42 -7.80 10.41
C ALA A 423 -3.17 -8.68 10.29
N ARG A 424 -3.35 -9.94 9.89
CA ARG A 424 -2.25 -10.88 9.66
C ARG A 424 -1.28 -10.33 8.62
N ALA A 425 -1.75 -9.79 7.50
CA ALA A 425 -0.87 -9.21 6.48
C ALA A 425 0.03 -8.10 7.04
N LEU A 426 -0.47 -7.31 8.00
CA LEU A 426 0.29 -6.25 8.66
C LEU A 426 1.32 -6.77 9.67
N THR A 427 1.04 -7.88 10.35
CA THR A 427 1.87 -8.36 11.48
C THR A 427 2.74 -9.58 11.14
N THR A 428 2.64 -10.12 9.93
CA THR A 428 3.34 -11.36 9.57
C THR A 428 4.79 -11.06 9.18
N PRO A 429 5.77 -11.76 9.77
CA PRO A 429 7.16 -11.67 9.33
C PRO A 429 7.31 -12.05 7.86
N THR A 430 8.21 -11.37 7.16
CA THR A 430 8.55 -11.57 5.74
C THR A 430 8.64 -13.04 5.35
N VAL A 431 9.37 -13.85 6.13
CA VAL A 431 9.62 -15.27 5.85
C VAL A 431 8.38 -16.17 5.97
N LYS A 432 7.28 -15.64 6.51
CA LYS A 432 5.99 -16.34 6.70
C LYS A 432 4.87 -15.76 5.82
N MET A 433 5.12 -14.67 5.09
CA MET A 433 4.09 -14.04 4.26
C MET A 433 3.69 -14.96 3.11
N ALA A 434 2.39 -15.08 2.90
CA ALA A 434 1.82 -15.57 1.65
C ALA A 434 1.75 -14.43 0.62
N TRP A 435 1.47 -14.75 -0.64
CA TRP A 435 1.41 -13.74 -1.71
C TRP A 435 0.29 -12.72 -1.45
N GLU A 436 -0.83 -13.13 -0.84
CA GLU A 436 -1.92 -12.24 -0.45
C GLU A 436 -1.45 -11.21 0.58
N ASP A 437 -0.65 -11.64 1.56
CA ASP A 437 -0.12 -10.75 2.59
C ASP A 437 0.80 -9.68 1.96
N VAL A 438 1.58 -10.06 0.94
CA VAL A 438 2.47 -9.14 0.21
C VAL A 438 1.67 -8.14 -0.63
N VAL A 439 0.63 -8.59 -1.33
CA VAL A 439 -0.27 -7.72 -2.11
C VAL A 439 -0.97 -6.70 -1.22
N ILE A 440 -1.51 -7.14 -0.07
CA ILE A 440 -2.14 -6.23 0.90
C ILE A 440 -1.12 -5.26 1.48
N SER A 441 0.07 -5.73 1.85
CA SER A 441 1.15 -4.88 2.36
C SER A 441 1.58 -3.82 1.35
N HIS A 442 1.64 -4.17 0.06
CA HIS A 442 1.90 -3.23 -1.02
C HIS A 442 0.81 -2.16 -1.13
N ALA A 443 -0.46 -2.54 -1.10
CA ALA A 443 -1.57 -1.59 -1.16
C ALA A 443 -1.58 -0.65 0.06
N VAL A 444 -1.29 -1.16 1.25
CA VAL A 444 -1.16 -0.36 2.47
C VAL A 444 0.04 0.61 2.38
N ALA A 445 1.18 0.13 1.89
CA ALA A 445 2.35 0.98 1.67
C ALA A 445 2.05 2.10 0.65
N ALA A 446 1.38 1.77 -0.46
CA ALA A 446 0.96 2.75 -1.46
C ALA A 446 0.03 3.81 -0.86
N TYR A 447 -1.02 3.39 -0.14
CA TYR A 447 -1.95 4.29 0.54
C TYR A 447 -1.23 5.23 1.52
N LEU A 448 -0.30 4.69 2.31
CA LEU A 448 0.45 5.48 3.29
C LEU A 448 1.41 6.48 2.63
N VAL A 449 2.13 6.07 1.57
CA VAL A 449 3.05 6.97 0.86
C VAL A 449 2.32 8.06 0.08
N GLU A 450 1.19 7.72 -0.54
CA GLU A 450 0.45 8.60 -1.45
C GLU A 450 -0.52 9.51 -0.71
N SER A 451 -1.26 8.98 0.27
CA SER A 451 -2.35 9.69 0.94
C SER A 451 -1.99 10.18 2.34
N ARG A 452 -1.08 9.49 3.05
CA ARG A 452 -0.82 9.72 4.49
C ARG A 452 0.67 9.71 4.88
N PRO A 453 1.53 10.52 4.22
CA PRO A 453 2.98 10.47 4.44
C PRO A 453 3.41 10.77 5.88
N GLU A 454 2.67 11.61 6.60
CA GLU A 454 2.96 11.90 8.01
C GLU A 454 2.62 10.70 8.92
N ALA A 455 1.49 10.02 8.67
CA ALA A 455 1.14 8.81 9.41
C ALA A 455 2.14 7.68 9.12
N LEU A 456 2.59 7.55 7.87
CA LEU A 456 3.66 6.63 7.51
C LEU A 456 4.89 6.88 8.39
N PHE A 457 5.38 8.12 8.47
CA PHE A 457 6.56 8.45 9.26
C PHE A 457 6.40 8.09 10.74
N THR A 458 5.25 8.39 11.33
CA THR A 458 4.98 8.04 12.74
C THR A 458 4.93 6.53 12.94
N LEU A 459 4.24 5.78 12.08
CA LEU A 459 4.18 4.32 12.12
C LEU A 459 5.57 3.69 12.02
N MET A 460 6.41 4.18 11.11
CA MET A 460 7.79 3.71 10.97
C MET A 460 8.62 3.98 12.24
N GLY A 461 8.36 5.08 12.95
CA GLY A 461 9.00 5.38 14.24
C GLY A 461 8.56 4.45 15.38
N GLN A 462 7.40 3.82 15.27
CA GLN A 462 6.83 2.92 16.28
C GLN A 462 7.23 1.45 16.10
N ILE A 463 7.85 1.08 14.96
CA ILE A 463 8.26 -0.32 14.66
C ILE A 463 9.16 -0.93 15.76
N LYS A 464 10.02 -0.12 16.40
CA LYS A 464 10.88 -0.60 17.51
C LYS A 464 10.17 -0.69 18.87
N GLY A 465 8.91 -0.27 18.96
CA GLY A 465 8.16 -0.25 20.21
C GLY A 465 7.64 -1.64 20.58
N GLU A 466 7.43 -1.87 21.88
CA GLU A 466 6.76 -3.09 22.39
C GLU A 466 5.22 -3.06 22.17
N GLY A 467 4.73 -2.13 21.35
CA GLY A 467 3.31 -1.90 21.11
C GLY A 467 2.71 -2.83 20.06
N SER A 468 1.39 -2.99 20.09
CA SER A 468 0.65 -3.67 19.03
C SER A 468 0.67 -2.80 17.76
N LEU A 469 1.25 -3.32 16.68
CA LEU A 469 1.28 -2.64 15.39
C LEU A 469 -0.14 -2.33 14.87
N VAL A 470 -1.10 -3.24 15.06
CA VAL A 470 -2.50 -2.97 14.69
C VAL A 470 -3.03 -1.74 15.42
N ARG A 471 -2.75 -1.63 16.72
CA ARG A 471 -3.17 -0.48 17.51
C ARG A 471 -2.48 0.81 17.05
N ALA A 472 -1.20 0.75 16.70
CA ALA A 472 -0.47 1.86 16.10
C ALA A 472 -1.15 2.35 14.81
N PHE A 473 -1.52 1.44 13.91
CA PHE A 473 -2.30 1.77 12.71
C PHE A 473 -3.63 2.45 13.06
N GLU A 474 -4.37 1.92 14.03
CA GLU A 474 -5.66 2.50 14.41
C GLU A 474 -5.54 3.90 15.00
N GLU A 475 -4.54 4.12 15.85
CA GLU A 475 -4.26 5.42 16.47
C GLU A 475 -3.82 6.46 15.43
N GLU A 476 -2.86 6.12 14.56
CA GLU A 476 -2.32 7.06 13.56
C GLU A 476 -3.32 7.37 12.43
N LEU A 477 -4.16 6.41 12.04
CA LEU A 477 -5.17 6.63 11.01
C LEU A 477 -6.48 7.18 11.56
N GLY A 478 -6.69 7.13 12.88
CA GLY A 478 -7.95 7.49 13.51
C GLY A 478 -9.11 6.63 13.03
N LEU A 479 -8.84 5.36 12.70
CA LEU A 479 -9.79 4.40 12.16
C LEU A 479 -9.53 3.01 12.76
N PRO A 480 -10.54 2.24 13.19
CA PRO A 480 -10.41 0.83 13.47
C PRO A 480 -9.94 0.08 12.24
N LEU A 481 -9.28 -1.04 12.45
CA LEU A 481 -8.66 -1.78 11.35
C LEU A 481 -9.67 -2.22 10.27
N GLU A 482 -10.90 -2.59 10.68
CA GLU A 482 -11.99 -2.91 9.74
C GLU A 482 -12.36 -1.70 8.87
N ALA A 483 -12.54 -0.54 9.48
CA ALA A 483 -12.86 0.69 8.74
C ALA A 483 -11.70 1.13 7.85
N PHE A 484 -10.45 0.92 8.26
CA PHE A 484 -9.29 1.17 7.41
C PHE A 484 -9.26 0.22 6.20
N ARG A 485 -9.52 -1.08 6.38
CA ARG A 485 -9.63 -2.04 5.27
C ARG A 485 -10.66 -1.58 4.24
N ASP A 486 -11.84 -1.17 4.70
CA ASP A 486 -12.92 -0.72 3.82
C ASP A 486 -12.59 0.63 3.15
N ARG A 487 -11.95 1.56 3.88
CA ARG A 487 -11.41 2.82 3.35
C ARG A 487 -10.37 2.59 2.25
N LEU A 488 -9.48 1.61 2.44
CA LEU A 488 -8.46 1.23 1.46
C LEU A 488 -9.10 0.73 0.16
N VAL A 489 -10.15 -0.09 0.26
CA VAL A 489 -10.92 -0.56 -0.91
C VAL A 489 -11.55 0.62 -1.64
N GLN A 490 -12.24 1.51 -0.92
CA GLN A 490 -12.85 2.69 -1.53
C GLN A 490 -11.80 3.58 -2.23
N TRP A 491 -10.65 3.79 -1.59
CA TRP A 491 -9.54 4.55 -2.16
C TRP A 491 -9.04 3.95 -3.48
N ILE A 492 -8.91 2.61 -3.55
CA ILE A 492 -8.51 1.91 -4.78
C ILE A 492 -9.57 2.07 -5.88
N GLU A 493 -10.86 1.94 -5.55
CA GLU A 493 -11.96 2.11 -6.51
C GLU A 493 -12.02 3.52 -7.09
N GLU A 494 -11.86 4.55 -6.25
CA GLU A 494 -11.86 5.93 -6.71
C GLU A 494 -10.64 6.25 -7.59
N LEU A 495 -9.48 5.65 -7.29
CA LEU A 495 -8.30 5.72 -8.14
C LEU A 495 -8.52 5.04 -9.50
N GLU A 496 -9.13 3.86 -9.54
CA GLU A 496 -9.43 3.17 -10.80
C GLU A 496 -10.30 4.02 -11.74
N VAL A 497 -11.27 4.74 -11.19
CA VAL A 497 -12.16 5.62 -11.96
C VAL A 497 -11.43 6.87 -12.48
N THR A 498 -10.46 7.39 -11.72
CA THR A 498 -9.78 8.66 -12.04
C THR A 498 -8.52 8.51 -12.87
N LEU A 499 -7.76 7.43 -12.68
CA LEU A 499 -6.45 7.24 -13.30
C LEU A 499 -6.50 7.31 -14.84
N PRO A 500 -7.44 6.64 -15.54
CA PRO A 500 -7.49 6.73 -17.01
C PRO A 500 -7.66 8.16 -17.51
N ALA A 501 -8.47 8.98 -16.82
CA ALA A 501 -8.70 10.37 -17.18
C ALA A 501 -7.47 11.25 -16.89
N LEU A 502 -6.75 10.96 -15.81
CA LEU A 502 -5.50 11.65 -15.46
C LEU A 502 -4.37 11.29 -16.43
N GLU A 503 -4.26 10.01 -16.83
CA GLU A 503 -3.30 9.54 -17.81
C GLU A 503 -3.55 10.14 -19.19
N GLU A 504 -4.81 10.21 -19.63
CA GLU A 504 -5.18 10.87 -20.88
C GLU A 504 -4.80 12.37 -20.85
N ALA A 505 -5.08 13.06 -19.73
CA ALA A 505 -4.70 14.45 -19.56
C ALA A 505 -3.17 14.65 -19.52
N ALA A 506 -2.43 13.76 -18.86
CA ALA A 506 -0.98 13.80 -18.79
C ALA A 506 -0.34 13.52 -20.16
N ALA A 507 -0.85 12.55 -20.91
CA ALA A 507 -0.41 12.24 -22.27
C ALA A 507 -0.68 13.41 -23.23
N ALA A 508 -1.79 14.11 -23.07
CA ALA A 508 -2.09 15.33 -23.83
C ALA A 508 -1.20 16.52 -23.46
N ALA A 509 -0.71 16.57 -22.21
CA ALA A 509 0.18 17.62 -21.71
C ALA A 509 1.68 17.33 -21.94
N ALA A 510 2.06 16.08 -22.16
CA ALA A 510 3.44 15.71 -22.45
C ALA A 510 3.92 16.39 -23.74
N PRO A 511 5.11 17.02 -23.75
CA PRO A 511 5.68 17.53 -25.00
C PRO A 511 5.79 16.37 -25.99
N PRO A 512 5.55 16.60 -27.30
CA PRO A 512 5.63 15.54 -28.30
C PRO A 512 6.98 14.85 -28.14
N ALA A 513 6.95 13.52 -27.94
CA ALA A 513 8.14 12.71 -27.76
C ALA A 513 9.13 13.09 -28.87
N ALA A 514 10.32 13.57 -28.48
CA ALA A 514 11.35 13.93 -29.44
C ALA A 514 11.53 12.73 -30.38
N GLU A 515 11.26 12.92 -31.68
CA GLU A 515 11.34 11.86 -32.67
C GLU A 515 12.69 11.16 -32.49
N ALA A 516 12.64 9.88 -32.13
CA ALA A 516 13.83 9.06 -32.03
C ALA A 516 14.62 9.24 -33.32
N PRO A 517 15.93 9.53 -33.27
CA PRO A 517 16.72 9.78 -34.46
C PRO A 517 16.50 8.61 -35.41
N ALA A 518 15.92 8.89 -36.58
CA ALA A 518 15.63 7.90 -37.59
C ALA A 518 16.87 7.04 -37.77
N GLU A 519 16.77 5.75 -37.43
CA GLU A 519 17.84 4.79 -37.62
C GLU A 519 18.35 4.96 -39.04
N GLY A 520 19.60 5.40 -39.15
CA GLY A 520 20.21 5.77 -40.41
C GLY A 520 20.06 4.62 -41.38
N GLY A 521 19.30 4.85 -42.44
CA GLY A 521 19.08 3.88 -43.49
C GLY A 521 20.43 3.32 -43.94
N GLU A 522 20.57 2.01 -43.84
CA GLU A 522 21.66 1.25 -44.44
C GLU A 522 21.70 1.59 -45.92
N THR A 523 22.63 2.45 -46.32
CA THR A 523 23.03 2.58 -47.71
C THR A 523 23.77 1.30 -48.07
N SER A 524 23.05 0.36 -48.68
CA SER A 524 23.62 -0.77 -49.40
C SER A 524 24.60 -0.24 -50.45
N GLY A 525 25.89 -0.39 -50.17
CA GLY A 525 26.95 -0.22 -51.15
C GLY A 525 26.89 -1.38 -52.13
N ASP A 526 26.42 -1.07 -53.33
CA ASP A 526 26.50 -1.91 -54.52
C ASP A 526 27.91 -1.71 -55.11
N GLU A 527 28.82 -2.67 -54.89
CA GLU A 527 30.14 -2.70 -55.53
C GLU A 527 30.02 -3.40 -56.90
N GLY A 528 30.47 -2.68 -57.93
CA GLY A 528 30.78 -3.22 -59.26
C GLY A 528 32.25 -3.53 -59.44
#